data_AF-A0A7S1RZN6-F1
#
_entry.id   AF-A0A7S1RZN6-F1
#
_cell.length_a   1.000
_cell.length_b   1.000
_cell.length_c   1.000
_cell.angle_alpha   90.00
_cell.angle_beta   90.00
_cell.angle_gamma   90.00
#
_symmetry.space_group_name_H-M   'P 1'
#
loop_
_entity.id
_entity.type
_entity.pdbx_description
1 polymer ?
#
loop_
_entity_poly.entity_id
_entity_poly.type
_entity_poly.pdbx_seq_one_letter_code
_entity_poly.pdbx_strand_id
1 'polypeptide(L)'
;ETEVGRLAGRPDVSQRGNYEMLRNETMNDEPFVYGRAWGLPSHGWFFFDYSSIRRAPHTAGAMPEMNEVPKYLRSEAMPGGAKLKALRAVSVHMYMTTQQFRSILACFPEGCEDRQGVFC
;
A
#
# COMPACT_ATOMS: atom_id res chain seq x y z
N GLU A 1 -5.53 -1.56 -5.91
CA GLU A 1 -4.88 -1.89 -7.21
C GLU A 1 -5.33 -3.24 -7.78
N THR A 2 -5.46 -4.27 -6.93
CA THR A 2 -6.08 -5.59 -7.19
C THR A 2 -7.40 -5.51 -7.97
N GLU A 3 -8.36 -4.72 -7.48
CA GLU A 3 -9.67 -4.58 -8.09
C GLU A 3 -9.63 -3.83 -9.44
N VAL A 4 -8.73 -2.84 -9.56
CA VAL A 4 -8.51 -2.09 -10.81
C VAL A 4 -7.89 -3.00 -11.88
N GLY A 5 -6.95 -3.87 -11.50
CA GLY A 5 -6.35 -4.85 -12.41
C GLY A 5 -7.38 -5.85 -12.95
N ARG A 6 -8.23 -6.37 -12.06
CA ARG A 6 -9.35 -7.26 -12.42
C ARG A 6 -10.34 -6.57 -13.36
N LEU A 7 -10.78 -5.35 -13.04
CA LEU A 7 -11.71 -4.58 -13.88
C LEU A 7 -11.12 -4.21 -15.24
N ALA A 8 -9.80 -4.00 -15.31
CA ALA A 8 -9.07 -3.72 -16.56
C ALA A 8 -8.73 -4.98 -17.38
N GLY A 9 -9.16 -6.17 -16.96
CA GLY A 9 -8.91 -7.44 -17.67
C GLY A 9 -7.43 -7.84 -17.73
N ARG A 10 -6.61 -7.38 -16.77
CA ARG A 10 -5.19 -7.75 -16.72
C ARG A 10 -5.06 -9.22 -16.29
N PRO A 11 -4.10 -9.98 -16.84
CA PRO A 11 -3.87 -11.36 -16.44
C PRO A 11 -3.50 -11.43 -14.95
N ASP A 12 -4.12 -12.36 -14.23
CA ASP A 12 -3.77 -12.59 -12.83
C ASP A 12 -2.41 -13.30 -12.75
N VAL A 13 -1.47 -12.67 -12.05
CA VAL A 13 -0.11 -13.18 -11.81
C VAL A 13 0.12 -13.58 -10.36
N SER A 14 -0.93 -13.54 -9.53
CA SER A 14 -0.85 -13.97 -8.13
C SER A 14 -0.65 -15.48 -8.02
N GLN A 15 -0.07 -15.94 -6.90
CA GLN A 15 0.18 -17.36 -6.67
C GLN A 15 -1.12 -18.19 -6.62
N ARG A 16 -2.23 -17.59 -6.18
CA ARG A 16 -3.49 -18.29 -5.89
C ARG A 16 -4.64 -17.93 -6.85
N GLY A 17 -4.38 -17.12 -7.88
CA GLY A 17 -5.45 -16.65 -8.77
C GLY A 17 -6.46 -15.73 -8.07
N ASN A 18 -5.99 -14.95 -7.11
CA ASN A 18 -6.78 -14.03 -6.29
C ASN A 18 -6.37 -12.55 -6.45
N TYR A 19 -5.53 -12.23 -7.44
CA TYR A 19 -4.98 -10.89 -7.70
C TYR A 19 -4.16 -10.27 -6.54
N GLU A 20 -3.89 -11.02 -5.48
CA GLU A 20 -3.09 -10.54 -4.35
C GLU A 20 -1.61 -10.41 -4.70
N MET A 21 -0.92 -9.54 -3.97
CA MET A 21 0.51 -9.26 -4.17
C MET A 21 1.39 -10.09 -3.23
N LEU A 22 0.79 -10.96 -2.39
CA LEU A 22 1.50 -11.84 -1.48
C LEU A 22 1.77 -13.18 -2.16
N ARG A 23 2.98 -13.71 -1.95
CA ARG A 23 3.44 -15.00 -2.47
C ARG A 23 4.22 -15.74 -1.40
N ASN A 24 4.41 -17.04 -1.58
CA ASN A 24 5.18 -17.94 -0.72
C ASN A 24 4.82 -17.78 0.76
N GLU A 25 3.54 -17.57 1.06
CA GLU A 25 3.10 -17.24 2.40
C GLU A 25 3.23 -18.46 3.33
N THR A 26 3.89 -18.27 4.46
CA THR A 26 3.97 -19.28 5.54
C THR A 26 3.62 -18.66 6.88
N MET A 27 3.02 -19.45 7.76
CA MET A 27 2.74 -19.09 9.14
C MET A 27 3.41 -20.13 10.04
N ASN A 28 4.38 -19.70 10.85
CA ASN A 28 5.22 -20.60 11.67
C ASN A 28 5.83 -21.74 10.85
N ASP A 29 6.44 -21.38 9.72
CA ASP A 29 7.10 -22.28 8.75
C ASP A 29 6.17 -23.25 7.98
N GLU A 30 4.87 -23.24 8.27
CA GLU A 30 3.88 -24.04 7.54
C GLU A 30 3.22 -23.23 6.41
N PRO A 31 2.92 -23.82 5.24
CA PRO A 31 2.21 -23.15 4.17
C PRO A 31 0.91 -22.51 4.67
N PHE A 32 0.80 -21.20 4.48
CA PHE A 32 -0.38 -20.47 4.93
C PHE A 32 -1.59 -20.79 4.04
N VAL A 33 -2.75 -21.06 4.62
CA VAL A 33 -4.00 -21.19 3.86
C VAL A 33 -5.01 -20.20 4.43
N TYR A 34 -5.36 -19.20 3.64
CA TYR A 34 -6.38 -18.23 4.04
C TYR A 34 -7.76 -18.89 4.04
N GLY A 35 -8.46 -18.84 5.17
CA GLY A 35 -9.81 -19.39 5.31
C GLY A 35 -10.72 -18.43 6.06
N ARG A 36 -12.03 -18.53 5.87
CA ARG A 36 -13.02 -17.66 6.54
C ARG A 36 -12.97 -17.73 8.08
N ALA A 37 -12.46 -18.83 8.62
CA ALA A 37 -12.29 -19.05 10.05
C ALA A 37 -10.91 -18.59 10.56
N TRP A 38 -10.06 -18.05 9.69
CA TRP A 38 -8.72 -17.64 10.07
C TRP A 38 -8.77 -16.38 10.93
N GLY A 39 -8.28 -16.49 12.16
CA GLY A 39 -8.04 -15.37 13.07
C GLY A 39 -6.54 -15.11 13.19
N LEU A 40 -6.19 -13.84 13.40
CA LEU A 40 -4.79 -13.46 13.65
C LEU A 40 -4.31 -14.13 14.95
N PRO A 41 -3.25 -14.96 14.90
CA PRO A 41 -2.70 -15.59 16.11
C PRO A 41 -2.15 -14.55 17.09
N SER A 42 -2.13 -14.88 18.38
CA SER A 42 -1.54 -14.00 19.41
C SER A 42 -0.01 -13.91 19.35
N HIS A 43 0.64 -14.89 18.70
CA HIS A 43 2.09 -14.98 18.52
C HIS A 43 2.42 -15.82 17.29
N GLY A 44 3.64 -15.66 16.77
CA GLY A 44 4.15 -16.41 15.62
C GLY A 44 4.81 -15.51 14.59
N TRP A 45 5.16 -16.10 13.45
CA TRP A 45 5.78 -15.40 12.32
C TRP A 45 5.01 -15.69 11.05
N PHE A 46 4.66 -14.62 10.33
CA PHE A 46 4.05 -14.69 9.01
C PHE A 46 5.07 -14.22 7.99
N PHE A 47 5.56 -15.14 7.16
CA PHE A 47 6.50 -14.84 6.08
C PHE A 47 5.73 -14.79 4.76
N PHE A 48 6.12 -13.87 3.89
CA PHE A 48 5.60 -13.75 2.54
C PHE A 48 6.59 -12.97 1.68
N ASP A 49 6.56 -13.25 0.38
CA ASP A 49 7.18 -12.42 -0.63
C ASP A 49 6.16 -11.41 -1.15
N TYR A 50 6.46 -10.12 -1.03
CA TYR A 50 5.64 -9.06 -1.61
C TYR A 50 6.05 -8.79 -3.06
N SER A 51 5.14 -9.06 -3.98
CA SER A 51 5.30 -8.84 -5.42
C SER A 51 4.40 -7.72 -5.89
N SER A 52 4.93 -6.50 -5.99
CA SER A 52 4.22 -5.38 -6.61
C SER A 52 4.27 -5.47 -8.14
N ILE A 53 3.13 -5.22 -8.81
CA ILE A 53 3.08 -5.00 -10.26
C ILE A 53 3.78 -3.70 -10.69
N ARG A 54 4.10 -2.84 -9.72
CA ARG A 54 4.84 -1.60 -9.92
C ARG A 54 6.12 -1.64 -9.11
N ARG A 55 7.22 -1.83 -9.83
CA ARG A 55 8.56 -1.60 -9.31
C ARG A 55 9.07 -0.28 -9.87
N ALA A 56 9.68 0.54 -9.02
CA ALA A 56 10.43 1.69 -9.50
C ALA A 56 11.51 1.21 -10.48
N PRO A 57 11.71 1.88 -11.64
CA PRO A 57 12.84 1.59 -12.51
C PRO A 57 14.14 1.54 -11.71
N HIS A 58 15.10 0.70 -12.10
CA HIS A 58 16.38 0.60 -11.37
C HIS A 58 17.14 1.93 -11.27
N THR A 59 16.85 2.87 -12.17
CA THR A 59 17.40 4.23 -12.21
C THR A 59 16.58 5.25 -11.44
N ALA A 60 15.40 4.89 -10.94
CA ALA A 60 14.53 5.80 -10.23
C ALA A 60 15.04 6.03 -8.80
N GLY A 61 15.40 7.28 -8.51
CA GLY A 61 15.69 7.75 -7.17
C GLY A 61 14.42 8.25 -6.46
N ALA A 62 14.49 8.33 -5.13
CA ALA A 62 13.47 9.03 -4.37
C ALA A 62 13.44 10.51 -4.77
N MET A 63 12.23 11.04 -4.94
CA MET A 63 11.98 12.42 -5.37
C MET A 63 12.14 13.37 -4.17
N PRO A 64 13.07 14.34 -4.21
CA PRO A 64 13.24 15.31 -3.12
C PRO A 64 11.99 16.15 -2.85
N GLU A 65 11.17 16.39 -3.87
CA GLU A 65 9.92 17.15 -3.83
C GLU A 65 8.89 16.53 -2.88
N MET A 66 8.98 15.22 -2.62
CA MET A 66 8.09 14.54 -1.68
C MET A 66 8.25 15.03 -0.23
N ASN A 67 9.35 15.73 0.10
CA ASN A 67 9.53 16.37 1.40
C ASN A 67 8.61 17.59 1.61
N GLU A 68 8.14 18.19 0.52
CA GLU A 68 7.27 19.38 0.54
C GLU A 68 5.78 19.00 0.64
N VAL A 69 5.41 17.82 0.14
CA VAL A 69 4.03 17.31 0.14
C VAL A 69 3.35 17.38 1.52
N PRO A 70 3.99 16.99 2.64
CA PRO A 70 3.39 17.13 3.97
C PRO A 70 2.95 18.57 4.32
N LYS A 71 3.63 19.60 3.81
CA LYS A 71 3.26 21.00 4.07
C LYS A 71 1.88 21.33 3.49
N TYR A 72 1.60 20.82 2.29
CA TYR A 72 0.31 20.98 1.62
C TYR A 72 -0.79 20.09 2.22
N LEU A 73 -0.44 18.87 2.64
CA LEU A 73 -1.38 17.94 3.27
C LEU A 73 -1.85 18.41 4.65
N ARG A 74 -1.03 19.16 5.38
CA ARG A 74 -1.41 19.74 6.68
C ARG A 74 -2.28 20.98 6.56
N SER A 75 -2.47 21.54 5.37
CA SER A 75 -3.39 22.66 5.16
C SER A 75 -4.83 22.24 5.48
N GLU A 76 -5.54 23.04 6.27
CA GLU A 76 -6.96 22.79 6.62
C GLU A 76 -7.93 23.09 5.47
N ALA A 77 -7.44 23.67 4.37
CA ALA A 77 -8.28 24.10 3.25
C ALA A 77 -9.01 22.95 2.53
N MET A 78 -8.59 21.69 2.73
CA MET A 78 -9.12 20.54 2.01
C MET A 78 -9.47 19.36 2.95
N PRO A 79 -10.61 18.69 2.74
CA PRO A 79 -10.96 17.45 3.45
C PRO A 79 -9.92 16.35 3.22
N GLY A 80 -9.70 15.48 4.22
CA GLY A 80 -8.74 14.38 4.15
C GLY A 80 -9.00 13.42 2.98
N GLY A 81 -10.27 13.05 2.75
CA GLY A 81 -10.65 12.22 1.59
C GLY A 81 -10.28 12.82 0.23
N ALA A 82 -10.32 14.16 0.08
CA ALA A 82 -9.90 14.83 -1.15
C ALA A 82 -8.37 14.78 -1.32
N LYS A 83 -7.62 14.96 -0.22
CA LYS A 83 -6.16 14.81 -0.19
C LYS A 83 -5.74 13.39 -0.58
N LEU A 84 -6.43 12.37 -0.08
CA LEU A 84 -6.19 10.97 -0.45
C LEU A 84 -6.46 10.68 -1.91
N LYS A 85 -7.60 11.17 -2.44
CA LYS A 85 -7.91 11.02 -3.87
C LYS A 85 -6.82 11.62 -4.74
N ALA A 86 -6.32 12.81 -4.38
CA ALA A 86 -5.20 13.44 -5.08
C ALA A 86 -3.93 12.57 -4.98
N LEU A 87 -3.49 12.18 -3.77
CA LEU A 87 -2.32 11.33 -3.58
C LEU A 87 -2.40 10.03 -4.37
N ARG A 88 -3.57 9.36 -4.38
CA ARG A 88 -3.79 8.13 -5.16
C ARG A 88 -3.67 8.38 -6.65
N ALA A 89 -4.26 9.46 -7.17
CA ALA A 89 -4.22 9.79 -8.59
C ALA A 89 -2.78 9.96 -9.12
N VAL A 90 -1.88 10.50 -8.30
CA VAL A 90 -0.48 10.75 -8.68
C VAL A 90 0.53 9.76 -8.09
N SER A 91 0.10 8.81 -7.25
CA SER A 91 0.96 7.81 -6.59
C SER A 91 1.86 7.04 -7.55
N VAL A 92 1.39 6.83 -8.77
CA VAL A 92 2.08 6.09 -9.84
C VAL A 92 3.32 6.81 -10.36
N HIS A 93 3.43 8.10 -10.08
CA HIS A 93 4.53 8.97 -10.45
C HIS A 93 5.43 9.32 -9.26
N MET A 94 5.14 8.79 -8.07
CA MET A 94 5.87 9.11 -6.85
C MET A 94 6.85 7.99 -6.50
N TYR A 95 8.14 8.31 -6.57
CA TYR A 95 9.17 7.48 -5.96
C TYR A 95 9.61 8.15 -4.67
N MET A 96 9.47 7.44 -3.56
CA MET A 96 9.75 8.01 -2.24
C MET A 96 10.43 6.99 -1.33
N THR A 97 11.22 7.50 -0.39
CA THR A 97 11.78 6.67 0.67
C THR A 97 10.72 6.32 1.71
N THR A 98 10.97 5.28 2.51
CA THR A 98 10.14 4.94 3.67
C THR A 98 10.00 6.13 4.62
N GLN A 99 11.03 6.96 4.77
CA GLN A 99 10.97 8.16 5.63
C GLN A 99 10.01 9.22 5.07
N GLN A 100 10.04 9.47 3.77
CA GLN A 100 9.10 10.40 3.11
C GLN A 100 7.66 9.90 3.22
N PHE A 101 7.44 8.61 3.02
CA PHE A 101 6.12 7.99 3.19
C PHE A 101 5.60 8.13 4.63
N ARG A 102 6.45 7.91 5.64
CA ARG A 102 6.08 8.09 7.06
C ARG A 102 5.66 9.53 7.36
N SER A 103 6.33 10.53 6.77
CA SER A 103 5.96 11.94 6.92
C SER A 103 4.57 12.26 6.34
N ILE A 104 4.22 11.63 5.20
CA ILE A 104 2.88 11.73 4.60
C ILE A 104 1.84 11.06 5.49
N LEU A 105 2.12 9.84 5.98
CA LEU A 105 1.23 9.12 6.89
C LEU A 105 0.93 9.91 8.17
N ALA A 106 1.92 10.64 8.70
CA ALA A 106 1.72 11.49 9.88
C ALA A 106 0.73 12.65 9.65
N CYS A 107 0.37 12.96 8.39
CA CYS A 107 -0.64 13.96 8.06
C CYS A 107 -2.09 13.41 8.17
N PHE A 108 -2.26 12.11 8.37
CA PHE A 108 -3.56 11.43 8.55
C PHE A 108 -3.55 10.74 9.93
N PRO A 109 -4.02 11.38 11.01
CA PRO A 109 -3.90 10.85 12.38
C PRO A 109 -4.65 9.53 12.59
N GLU A 110 -4.22 8.77 13.61
CA GLU A 110 -4.84 7.49 13.97
C GLU A 110 -6.32 7.68 14.39
N GLY A 111 -7.18 6.75 13.99
CA GLY A 111 -8.63 6.85 14.18
C GLY A 111 -9.38 7.66 13.11
N CYS A 112 -8.68 8.32 12.19
CA CYS A 112 -9.31 8.95 11.02
C CYS A 112 -9.64 7.87 9.97
N GLU A 113 -10.90 7.84 9.47
CA GLU A 113 -11.33 6.91 8.41
C GLU A 113 -10.43 7.01 7.17
N ASP A 114 -9.98 8.24 6.85
CA ASP A 114 -9.07 8.53 5.76
C ASP A 114 -7.73 7.78 5.90
N ARG A 115 -7.21 7.58 7.11
CA ARG A 115 -5.91 6.91 7.31
C ARG A 115 -5.93 5.46 6.82
N GLN A 116 -7.05 4.74 6.99
CA GLN A 116 -7.19 3.38 6.48
C GLN A 116 -7.13 3.36 4.95
N GLY A 117 -7.69 4.40 4.32
CA GLY A 117 -7.61 4.62 2.88
C GLY A 117 -6.21 4.91 2.35
N VAL A 118 -5.20 5.17 3.17
CA VAL A 118 -3.81 5.29 2.66
C VAL A 118 -3.26 3.94 2.19
N PHE A 119 -3.72 2.84 2.79
CA PHE A 119 -3.21 1.50 2.53
C PHE A 119 -4.07 0.66 1.58
N CYS A 120 -5.28 1.12 1.25
CA CYS A 120 -6.24 0.47 0.35
C CYS A 120 -6.22 1.06 -1.07
#